data_AF-A0A7Y7AZJ9-F1
#
_entry.id   AF-A0A7Y7AZJ9-F1
#
_cell.length_a   1.000
_cell.length_b   1.000
_cell.length_c   1.000
_cell.angle_alpha   90.00
_cell.angle_beta   90.00
_cell.angle_gamma   90.00
#
_symmetry.space_group_name_H-M   'P 1'
#
loop_
_entity.id
_entity.type
_entity.pdbx_description
1 polymer ?
#
loop_
_entity_poly.entity_id
_entity_poly.type
_entity_poly.pdbx_seq_one_letter_code
_entity_poly.pdbx_strand_id
1 'polypeptide(L)'
;MTDVLLWVLKPFAAVNFLVAVGIFLRTAPEFLWRALYATGRCLGPWHAGAPDPRIEPPGAAGEPAHPAYWYRQVWKDVGAAALSGVRIVQYLLVREWLGRVTRNLLRGCTPAGPRGDSPFTRTVMRVIGIGVAAGAGAAAVLAGLLLAEAVALLVLGVALVCAALALAVLAVRAVEGAGRIVRGVRMTCPHPGCYRRIALPVHQCPACTARHERLRPGRFGVLRRVCACGNGLRTGLPGGRAKLAALCPHCDQRLPRALGTTRTVHLPIVGGTSSGKTMLLAAIVAGLASWDRRGLLSMECATRYDADELAALTRQLDGQGWARATTGRQPRAVMLLVSRGRRRRLLYLYDPMGESLRDAGAVREQQYLAHADGVVLVVDALAEPGVRSLLGGEDGHRAVAARPSPEGPVATYERLAGEMQALTGRRSRTPVATVVTKRDVLDTLVSLPVPGPRIDAWLESIGLGNLVRGLAHSFGRTRYWAVSAHAATGTGALDGEQRRAAEPVLWLLAQTGLPVGKLLTDEVRASAGPVRA
;
A
#
# COMPACT_ATOMS: atom_id res chain seq x y z
N MET A 1 -56.10 -73.09 -1.73
CA MET A 1 -56.08 -72.05 -0.66
C MET A 1 -55.28 -70.81 -1.05
N THR A 2 -54.23 -70.94 -1.86
CA THR A 2 -53.40 -69.83 -2.37
C THR A 2 -54.13 -68.87 -3.32
N ASP A 3 -55.00 -69.37 -4.21
CA ASP A 3 -55.71 -68.52 -5.18
C ASP A 3 -56.84 -67.66 -4.58
N VAL A 4 -57.53 -68.17 -3.56
CA VAL A 4 -58.59 -67.43 -2.85
C VAL A 4 -57.98 -66.30 -2.01
N LEU A 5 -56.82 -66.55 -1.39
CA LEU A 5 -56.09 -65.54 -0.65
C LEU A 5 -55.58 -64.43 -1.58
N LEU A 6 -55.08 -64.78 -2.77
CA LEU A 6 -54.69 -63.82 -3.80
C LEU A 6 -55.87 -62.98 -4.32
N TRP A 7 -57.06 -63.58 -4.49
CA TRP A 7 -58.25 -62.89 -4.97
C TRP A 7 -58.78 -61.84 -3.98
N VAL A 8 -58.67 -62.11 -2.67
CA VAL A 8 -59.06 -61.16 -1.62
C VAL A 8 -57.97 -60.09 -1.41
N LEU A 9 -56.68 -60.42 -1.52
CA LEU A 9 -55.59 -59.45 -1.33
C LEU A 9 -55.45 -58.42 -2.45
N LYS A 10 -55.72 -58.79 -3.71
CA LYS A 10 -55.63 -57.88 -4.88
C LYS A 10 -56.47 -56.59 -4.75
N PRO A 11 -57.77 -56.62 -4.42
CA PRO A 11 -58.55 -55.40 -4.26
C PRO A 11 -58.08 -54.54 -3.08
N PHE A 12 -57.66 -55.16 -1.96
CA PHE A 12 -57.09 -54.42 -0.82
C PHE A 12 -55.76 -53.73 -1.18
N ALA A 13 -54.90 -54.39 -1.96
CA ALA A 13 -53.68 -53.80 -2.47
C ALA A 13 -53.96 -52.65 -3.44
N ALA A 14 -54.93 -52.81 -4.35
CA ALA A 14 -55.33 -51.77 -5.30
C ALA A 14 -55.91 -50.53 -4.60
N VAL A 15 -56.76 -50.72 -3.58
CA VAL A 15 -57.31 -49.62 -2.77
C VAL A 15 -56.19 -48.89 -2.02
N ASN A 16 -55.26 -49.61 -1.40
CA ASN A 16 -54.11 -48.99 -0.73
C ASN A 16 -53.20 -48.23 -1.69
N PHE A 17 -53.00 -48.75 -2.90
CA PHE A 17 -52.24 -48.08 -3.94
C PHE A 17 -52.91 -46.77 -4.35
N LEU A 18 -54.22 -46.78 -4.63
CA LEU A 18 -54.97 -45.57 -4.98
C LEU A 18 -54.96 -44.53 -3.84
N VAL A 19 -55.11 -44.97 -2.60
CA VAL A 19 -55.00 -44.10 -1.41
C VAL A 19 -53.59 -43.52 -1.31
N ALA A 20 -52.55 -44.35 -1.47
CA ALA A 20 -51.16 -43.89 -1.42
C ALA A 20 -50.88 -42.83 -2.49
N VAL A 21 -51.33 -43.05 -3.72
CA VAL A 21 -51.20 -42.07 -4.82
C VAL A 21 -51.96 -40.78 -4.53
N GLY A 22 -53.20 -40.85 -4.03
CA GLY A 22 -53.98 -39.67 -3.67
C GLY A 22 -53.35 -38.84 -2.55
N ILE A 23 -52.85 -39.50 -1.49
CA ILE A 23 -52.12 -38.84 -0.41
C ILE A 23 -50.82 -38.24 -0.92
N PHE A 24 -50.07 -38.97 -1.75
CA PHE A 24 -48.82 -38.50 -2.34
C PHE A 24 -49.02 -37.20 -3.14
N LEU A 25 -49.98 -37.17 -4.07
CA LEU A 25 -50.26 -36.01 -4.91
C LEU A 25 -50.65 -34.77 -4.10
N ARG A 26 -51.32 -34.96 -2.95
CA ARG A 26 -51.69 -33.86 -2.04
C ARG A 26 -50.54 -33.39 -1.16
N THR A 27 -49.78 -34.32 -0.59
CA THR A 27 -48.81 -34.03 0.49
C THR A 27 -47.44 -33.65 -0.02
N ALA A 28 -47.00 -34.17 -1.16
CA ALA A 28 -45.72 -33.84 -1.77
C ALA A 28 -45.54 -32.31 -2.00
N PRO A 29 -46.49 -31.59 -2.64
CA PRO A 29 -46.34 -30.14 -2.82
C PRO A 29 -46.41 -29.37 -1.50
N GLU A 30 -47.21 -29.81 -0.52
CA GLU A 30 -47.30 -29.18 0.80
C GLU A 30 -45.98 -29.31 1.58
N PHE A 31 -45.37 -30.49 1.55
CA PHE A 31 -44.09 -30.75 2.21
C PHE A 31 -42.98 -29.91 1.57
N LEU A 32 -42.93 -29.88 0.24
CA LEU A 32 -41.97 -29.07 -0.49
C LEU A 32 -42.14 -27.58 -0.19
N TRP A 33 -43.37 -27.06 -0.25
CA TRP A 33 -43.66 -25.66 0.03
C TRP A 33 -43.26 -25.26 1.46
N ARG A 34 -43.66 -26.04 2.47
CA ARG A 34 -43.31 -25.75 3.88
C ARG A 34 -41.81 -25.84 4.12
N ALA A 35 -41.11 -26.77 3.47
CA ALA A 35 -39.65 -26.90 3.56
C ALA A 35 -38.92 -25.70 2.92
N LEU A 36 -39.33 -25.30 1.71
CA LEU A 36 -38.77 -24.14 1.01
C LEU A 36 -39.07 -22.84 1.77
N TYR A 37 -40.29 -22.68 2.27
CA TYR A 37 -40.70 -21.51 3.04
C TYR A 37 -39.82 -21.31 4.28
N ALA A 38 -39.58 -22.37 5.04
CA ALA A 38 -38.74 -22.27 6.22
C ALA A 38 -37.26 -22.11 5.92
N THR A 39 -36.77 -22.73 4.85
CA THR A 39 -35.41 -22.48 4.34
C THR A 39 -35.25 -20.99 4.01
N GLY A 40 -36.22 -20.40 3.32
CA GLY A 40 -36.26 -18.97 2.98
C GLY A 40 -36.30 -18.05 4.20
N ARG A 41 -37.04 -18.41 5.27
CA ARG A 41 -37.06 -17.61 6.51
C ARG A 41 -35.73 -17.65 7.26
N CYS A 42 -34.93 -18.71 7.11
CA CYS A 42 -33.64 -18.86 7.78
C CYS A 42 -32.46 -18.20 7.05
N LEU A 43 -32.58 -17.96 5.73
CA LEU A 43 -31.50 -17.40 4.90
C LEU A 43 -31.17 -15.92 5.14
N GLY A 44 -31.98 -15.19 5.91
CA GLY A 44 -31.76 -13.77 6.15
C GLY A 44 -32.01 -13.32 7.59
N PRO A 45 -31.19 -12.42 8.16
CA PRO A 45 -31.63 -11.59 9.26
C PRO A 45 -32.69 -10.60 8.71
N TRP A 46 -33.96 -10.84 9.01
CA TRP A 46 -35.06 -9.96 8.58
C TRP A 46 -35.08 -8.61 9.34
N HIS A 47 -34.33 -8.52 10.44
CA HIS A 47 -34.25 -7.32 11.26
C HIS A 47 -32.77 -6.88 11.40
N ALA A 48 -32.44 -5.74 10.80
CA ALA A 48 -31.14 -5.11 11.02
C ALA A 48 -30.97 -4.77 12.51
N GLY A 49 -29.80 -5.04 13.09
CA GLY A 49 -29.48 -4.70 14.47
C GLY A 49 -29.80 -5.77 15.52
N ALA A 50 -30.46 -6.87 15.15
CA ALA A 50 -30.61 -8.00 16.06
C ALA A 50 -29.26 -8.73 16.22
N PRO A 51 -28.79 -8.98 17.46
CA PRO A 51 -27.55 -9.70 17.68
C PRO A 51 -27.73 -11.16 17.25
N ASP A 52 -26.91 -11.61 16.29
CA ASP A 52 -26.84 -13.01 15.86
C ASP A 52 -25.52 -13.62 16.33
N PRO A 53 -25.54 -14.61 17.25
CA PRO A 53 -24.33 -15.23 17.78
C PRO A 53 -23.51 -15.98 16.73
N ARG A 54 -24.07 -16.24 15.54
CA ARG A 54 -23.35 -16.87 14.42
C ARG A 54 -22.37 -15.91 13.75
N ILE A 55 -22.63 -14.59 13.85
CA ILE A 55 -21.81 -13.54 13.24
C ILE A 55 -20.55 -13.36 14.09
N GLU A 56 -19.39 -13.47 13.43
CA GLU A 56 -18.10 -13.29 14.07
C GLU A 56 -17.89 -11.80 14.43
N PRO A 57 -17.58 -11.47 15.69
CA PRO A 57 -17.38 -10.09 16.10
C PRO A 57 -16.11 -9.50 15.45
N PRO A 58 -16.08 -8.18 15.22
CA PRO A 58 -14.88 -7.53 14.72
C PRO A 58 -13.74 -7.71 15.73
N GLY A 59 -12.50 -7.90 15.25
CA GLY A 59 -11.32 -8.09 16.12
C GLY A 59 -10.91 -9.55 16.35
N ALA A 60 -11.82 -10.52 16.21
CA ALA A 60 -11.52 -11.95 16.47
C ALA A 60 -10.33 -12.50 15.65
N ALA A 61 -10.10 -11.94 14.45
CA ALA A 61 -9.03 -12.36 13.56
C ALA A 61 -7.79 -11.42 13.58
N GLY A 62 -7.60 -10.65 14.65
CA GLY A 62 -6.48 -9.73 14.86
C GLY A 62 -6.55 -8.45 14.01
N GLU A 63 -7.74 -8.09 13.54
CA GLU A 63 -8.00 -6.89 12.72
C GLU A 63 -9.33 -6.27 13.17
N PRO A 64 -9.40 -4.94 13.38
CA PRO A 64 -10.61 -4.27 13.86
C PRO A 64 -11.65 -4.08 12.74
N ALA A 65 -12.00 -5.16 12.06
CA ALA A 65 -12.89 -5.18 10.89
C ALA A 65 -13.82 -6.39 10.90
N HIS A 66 -14.98 -6.22 10.28
CA HIS A 66 -15.90 -7.33 10.04
C HIS A 66 -15.38 -8.22 8.91
N PRO A 67 -15.38 -9.55 9.08
CA PRO A 67 -15.11 -10.46 7.97
C PRO A 67 -16.18 -10.29 6.89
N ALA A 68 -15.78 -10.42 5.63
CA ALA A 68 -16.73 -10.32 4.53
C ALA A 68 -17.68 -11.52 4.54
N TYR A 69 -18.96 -11.27 4.25
CA TYR A 69 -20.01 -12.29 4.29
C TYR A 69 -19.66 -13.57 3.50
N TRP A 70 -19.13 -13.38 2.28
CA TRP A 70 -18.76 -14.47 1.37
C TRP A 70 -17.63 -15.38 1.87
N TYR A 71 -16.83 -14.93 2.85
CA TYR A 71 -15.65 -15.69 3.29
C TYR A 71 -16.02 -16.90 4.16
N ARG A 72 -17.01 -16.75 5.05
CA ARG A 72 -17.38 -17.81 6.01
C ARG A 72 -18.85 -17.78 6.41
N GLN A 73 -19.44 -16.59 6.57
CA GLN A 73 -20.81 -16.47 7.08
C GLN A 73 -21.83 -17.08 6.14
N VAL A 74 -21.66 -16.91 4.83
CA VAL A 74 -22.56 -17.48 3.82
C VAL A 74 -22.72 -19.00 3.95
N TRP A 75 -21.64 -19.72 4.25
CA TRP A 75 -21.69 -21.18 4.41
C TRP A 75 -22.42 -21.62 5.68
N LYS A 76 -22.28 -20.84 6.77
CA LYS A 76 -23.04 -21.07 8.00
C LYS A 76 -24.54 -20.86 7.78
N ASP A 77 -24.90 -19.81 7.03
CA ASP A 77 -26.30 -19.47 6.77
C ASP A 77 -26.96 -20.49 5.83
N VAL A 78 -26.26 -20.90 4.76
CA VAL A 78 -26.72 -21.97 3.86
C VAL A 78 -26.89 -23.29 4.62
N GLY A 79 -25.93 -23.67 5.47
CA GLY A 79 -26.03 -24.88 6.29
C GLY A 79 -27.20 -24.84 7.27
N ALA A 80 -27.39 -23.72 7.96
CA ALA A 80 -28.52 -23.53 8.88
C ALA A 80 -29.88 -23.57 8.15
N ALA A 81 -29.96 -22.99 6.96
CA ALA A 81 -31.16 -22.98 6.13
C ALA A 81 -31.48 -24.38 5.57
N ALA A 82 -30.48 -25.12 5.08
CA ALA A 82 -30.68 -26.49 4.62
C ALA A 82 -31.19 -27.39 5.75
N LEU A 83 -30.61 -27.27 6.95
CA LEU A 83 -31.01 -28.05 8.11
C LEU A 83 -32.43 -27.72 8.59
N SER A 84 -32.90 -26.47 8.46
CA SER A 84 -34.26 -26.10 8.83
C SER A 84 -35.31 -26.72 7.89
N GLY A 85 -35.05 -26.72 6.58
CA GLY A 85 -35.90 -27.40 5.58
C GLY A 85 -36.03 -28.90 5.86
N VAL A 86 -34.91 -29.60 6.09
CA VAL A 86 -34.89 -31.04 6.40
C VAL A 86 -35.67 -31.35 7.68
N ARG A 87 -35.46 -30.56 8.75
CA ARG A 87 -36.16 -30.75 10.03
C ARG A 87 -37.67 -30.61 9.89
N ILE A 88 -38.16 -29.77 8.98
CA ILE A 88 -39.59 -29.58 8.75
C ILE A 88 -40.19 -30.75 7.99
N VAL A 89 -39.53 -31.26 6.94
CA VAL A 89 -39.97 -32.49 6.27
C VAL A 89 -40.03 -33.64 7.27
N GLN A 90 -38.99 -33.80 8.10
CA GLN A 90 -38.96 -34.81 9.16
C GLN A 90 -40.07 -34.61 10.19
N TYR A 91 -40.32 -33.37 10.62
CA TYR A 91 -41.37 -33.04 11.59
C TYR A 91 -42.77 -33.37 11.06
N LEU A 92 -43.08 -32.98 9.82
CA LEU A 92 -44.36 -33.24 9.17
C LEU A 92 -44.57 -34.75 8.99
N LEU A 93 -43.56 -35.47 8.52
CA LEU A 93 -43.64 -36.92 8.37
C LEU A 93 -43.84 -37.63 9.71
N VAL A 94 -42.97 -37.38 10.68
CA VAL A 94 -42.94 -38.14 11.94
C VAL A 94 -44.08 -37.77 12.88
N ARG A 95 -44.32 -36.47 13.08
CA ARG A 95 -45.26 -36.00 14.11
C ARG A 95 -46.70 -35.88 13.60
N GLU A 96 -46.87 -35.40 12.37
CA GLU A 96 -48.20 -35.16 11.81
C GLU A 96 -48.72 -36.41 11.08
N TRP A 97 -48.00 -36.92 10.09
CA TRP A 97 -48.49 -38.03 9.27
C TRP A 97 -48.37 -39.39 9.94
N LEU A 98 -47.20 -39.77 10.47
CA LEU A 98 -47.01 -41.05 11.14
C LEU A 98 -47.56 -41.02 12.57
N GLY A 99 -47.26 -39.96 13.32
CA GLY A 99 -47.58 -39.85 14.75
C GLY A 99 -49.05 -39.57 15.07
N ARG A 100 -49.78 -38.88 14.18
CA ARG A 100 -51.20 -38.54 14.38
C ARG A 100 -52.09 -39.28 13.40
N VAL A 101 -51.98 -39.00 12.10
CA VAL A 101 -52.93 -39.50 11.08
C VAL A 101 -52.88 -41.02 10.95
N THR A 102 -51.70 -41.57 10.63
CA THR A 102 -51.50 -43.01 10.42
C THR A 102 -51.77 -43.79 11.71
N ARG A 103 -51.26 -43.31 12.85
CA ARG A 103 -51.48 -43.96 14.15
C ARG A 103 -52.96 -44.03 14.52
N ASN A 104 -53.73 -42.98 14.26
CA ASN A 104 -55.17 -42.97 14.52
C ASN A 104 -55.90 -43.96 13.60
N LEU A 105 -55.56 -43.98 12.30
CA LEU A 105 -56.12 -44.92 11.33
C LEU A 105 -55.82 -46.39 11.68
N LEU A 106 -54.59 -46.70 12.09
CA LEU A 106 -54.19 -48.03 12.56
C LEU A 106 -54.89 -48.47 13.87
N ARG A 107 -55.38 -47.51 14.67
CA ARG A 107 -56.21 -47.79 15.86
C ARG A 107 -57.71 -47.94 15.53
N GLY A 108 -58.10 -47.77 14.27
CA GLY A 108 -59.51 -47.76 13.84
C GLY A 108 -60.24 -46.46 14.21
N CYS A 109 -59.49 -45.37 14.37
CA CYS A 109 -60.01 -44.02 14.56
C CYS A 109 -59.91 -43.23 13.25
N THR A 110 -60.82 -42.28 13.07
CA THR A 110 -60.71 -41.25 12.04
C THR A 110 -59.44 -40.41 12.24
N PRO A 111 -58.94 -39.72 11.20
CA PRO A 111 -57.78 -38.82 11.32
C PRO A 111 -57.92 -37.77 12.43
N ALA A 112 -59.15 -37.33 12.71
CA ALA A 112 -59.50 -36.34 13.74
C ALA A 112 -59.59 -36.91 15.16
N GLY A 113 -59.61 -38.24 15.35
CA GLY A 113 -59.63 -38.89 16.67
C GLY A 113 -60.86 -39.77 17.01
N PRO A 114 -62.10 -39.45 16.57
CA PRO A 114 -63.27 -40.30 16.83
C PRO A 114 -63.07 -41.74 16.33
N ARG A 115 -63.51 -42.74 17.12
CA ARG A 115 -63.50 -44.17 16.73
C ARG A 115 -64.58 -44.46 15.70
N GLY A 116 -64.30 -45.37 14.76
CA GLY A 116 -65.30 -45.80 13.78
C GLY A 116 -66.48 -46.56 14.42
N ASP A 117 -67.69 -46.24 13.99
CA ASP A 117 -68.95 -46.73 14.59
C ASP A 117 -69.18 -48.24 14.42
N SER A 118 -68.60 -48.85 13.37
CA SER A 118 -68.77 -50.29 13.09
C SER A 118 -67.42 -51.05 13.06
N PRO A 119 -67.41 -52.37 13.35
CA PRO A 119 -66.21 -53.21 13.24
C PRO A 119 -65.68 -53.30 11.79
N PHE A 120 -66.55 -53.21 10.79
CA PHE A 120 -66.17 -53.14 9.39
C PHE A 120 -65.41 -51.85 9.09
N THR A 121 -65.95 -50.69 9.50
CA THR A 121 -65.30 -49.38 9.30
C THR A 121 -63.93 -49.31 9.98
N ARG A 122 -63.80 -49.91 11.18
CA ARG A 122 -62.52 -50.01 11.90
C ARG A 122 -61.49 -50.83 11.14
N THR A 123 -61.90 -51.93 10.50
CA THR A 123 -61.01 -52.79 9.71
C THR A 123 -60.56 -52.07 8.43
N VAL A 124 -61.48 -51.40 7.74
CA VAL A 124 -61.18 -50.57 6.56
C VAL A 124 -60.20 -49.45 6.90
N MET A 125 -60.38 -48.73 8.02
CA MET A 125 -59.47 -47.67 8.46
C MET A 125 -58.04 -48.19 8.73
N ARG A 126 -57.91 -49.35 9.36
CA ARG A 126 -56.59 -49.97 9.62
C ARG A 126 -55.86 -50.28 8.32
N VAL A 127 -56.58 -50.85 7.36
CA VAL A 127 -56.00 -51.22 6.07
C VAL A 127 -55.60 -49.97 5.28
N ILE A 128 -56.47 -48.96 5.19
CA ILE A 128 -56.18 -47.67 4.53
C ILE A 128 -55.00 -46.94 5.19
N GLY A 129 -54.81 -47.09 6.50
CA GLY A 129 -53.68 -46.50 7.23
C GLY A 129 -52.32 -46.90 6.67
N ILE A 130 -52.17 -48.10 6.11
CA ILE A 130 -50.93 -48.58 5.48
C ILE A 130 -50.65 -47.78 4.19
N GLY A 131 -51.67 -47.62 3.33
CA GLY A 131 -51.58 -46.81 2.11
C GLY A 131 -51.29 -45.33 2.41
N VAL A 132 -51.89 -44.76 3.46
CA VAL A 132 -51.59 -43.39 3.91
C VAL A 132 -50.14 -43.25 4.36
N ALA A 133 -49.61 -44.20 5.14
CA ALA A 133 -48.22 -44.20 5.56
C ALA A 133 -47.25 -44.29 4.38
N ALA A 134 -47.53 -45.18 3.43
CA ALA A 134 -46.73 -45.35 2.22
C ALA A 134 -46.74 -44.09 1.34
N GLY A 135 -47.92 -43.50 1.11
CA GLY A 135 -48.08 -42.27 0.34
C GLY A 135 -47.35 -41.08 0.98
N ALA A 136 -47.50 -40.88 2.29
CA ALA A 136 -46.81 -39.82 3.02
C ALA A 136 -45.29 -40.02 3.07
N GLY A 137 -44.82 -41.27 3.20
CA GLY A 137 -43.41 -41.63 3.14
C GLY A 137 -42.80 -41.33 1.76
N ALA A 138 -43.47 -41.76 0.68
CA ALA A 138 -43.05 -41.47 -0.69
C ALA A 138 -43.03 -39.95 -0.97
N ALA A 139 -44.03 -39.21 -0.47
CA ALA A 139 -44.09 -37.76 -0.60
C ALA A 139 -42.93 -37.07 0.13
N ALA A 140 -42.58 -37.54 1.34
CA ALA A 140 -41.44 -37.04 2.09
C ALA A 140 -40.11 -37.30 1.38
N VAL A 141 -39.94 -38.48 0.78
CA VAL A 141 -38.74 -38.82 0.00
C VAL A 141 -38.64 -37.90 -1.22
N LEU A 142 -39.71 -37.75 -2.01
CA LEU A 142 -39.68 -36.86 -3.18
C LEU A 142 -39.42 -35.40 -2.77
N ALA A 143 -40.11 -34.89 -1.76
CA ALA A 143 -39.90 -33.52 -1.26
C ALA A 143 -38.47 -33.33 -0.74
N GLY A 144 -37.90 -34.35 -0.06
CA GLY A 144 -36.52 -34.35 0.40
C GLY A 144 -35.50 -34.33 -0.75
N LEU A 145 -35.74 -35.11 -1.82
CA LEU A 145 -34.89 -35.12 -3.02
C LEU A 145 -34.93 -33.77 -3.75
N LEU A 146 -36.12 -33.21 -3.96
CA LEU A 146 -36.28 -31.89 -4.60
C LEU A 146 -35.67 -30.76 -3.76
N LEU A 147 -35.80 -30.83 -2.43
CA LEU A 147 -35.13 -29.90 -1.52
C LEU A 147 -33.61 -30.04 -1.60
N ALA A 148 -33.09 -31.27 -1.64
CA ALA A 148 -31.66 -31.52 -1.76
C ALA A 148 -31.10 -30.98 -3.08
N GLU A 149 -31.82 -31.16 -4.20
CA GLU A 149 -31.48 -30.57 -5.50
C GLU A 149 -31.47 -29.05 -5.45
N ALA A 150 -32.51 -28.42 -4.90
CA ALA A 150 -32.58 -26.96 -4.74
C ALA A 150 -31.43 -26.41 -3.87
N VAL A 151 -31.10 -27.09 -2.77
CA VAL A 151 -29.96 -26.72 -1.91
C VAL A 151 -28.64 -26.92 -2.64
N ALA A 152 -28.49 -27.99 -3.44
CA ALA A 152 -27.28 -28.23 -4.22
C ALA A 152 -27.06 -27.12 -5.28
N LEU A 153 -28.11 -26.69 -5.97
CA LEU A 153 -28.05 -25.56 -6.90
C LEU A 153 -27.70 -24.25 -6.19
N LEU A 154 -28.26 -23.99 -5.02
CA LEU A 154 -27.90 -22.83 -4.19
C LEU A 154 -26.41 -22.87 -3.78
N VAL A 155 -25.94 -24.02 -3.29
CA VAL A 155 -24.53 -24.23 -2.90
C VAL A 155 -23.60 -24.01 -4.09
N LEU A 156 -23.94 -24.53 -5.27
CA LEU A 156 -23.17 -24.33 -6.49
C LEU A 156 -23.14 -22.84 -6.89
N GLY A 157 -24.28 -22.16 -6.89
CA GLY A 157 -24.36 -20.73 -7.20
C GLY A 157 -23.53 -19.88 -6.22
N VAL A 158 -23.64 -20.16 -4.93
CA VAL A 158 -22.82 -19.51 -3.89
C VAL A 158 -21.34 -19.81 -4.07
N ALA A 159 -20.97 -21.05 -4.39
CA ALA A 159 -19.58 -21.45 -4.66
C ALA A 159 -19.01 -20.67 -5.85
N LEU A 160 -19.77 -20.56 -6.95
CA LEU A 160 -19.37 -19.81 -8.14
C LEU A 160 -19.17 -18.31 -7.83
N VAL A 161 -20.08 -17.70 -7.07
CA VAL A 161 -19.93 -16.31 -6.61
C VAL A 161 -18.70 -16.14 -5.72
N CYS A 162 -18.47 -17.05 -4.77
CA CYS A 162 -17.29 -17.01 -3.90
C CYS A 162 -15.99 -17.18 -4.70
N ALA A 163 -15.98 -18.08 -5.69
CA ALA A 163 -14.84 -18.29 -6.59
C ALA A 163 -14.57 -17.03 -7.44
N ALA A 164 -15.62 -16.40 -7.99
CA ALA A 164 -15.50 -15.15 -8.73
C ALA A 164 -14.95 -14.01 -7.86
N LEU A 165 -15.40 -13.89 -6.60
CA LEU A 165 -14.87 -12.92 -5.65
C LEU A 165 -13.40 -13.20 -5.26
N ALA A 166 -13.04 -14.48 -5.09
CA ALA A 166 -11.66 -14.88 -4.85
C ALA A 166 -10.76 -14.54 -6.04
N LEU A 167 -11.22 -14.81 -7.27
CA LEU A 167 -10.53 -14.43 -8.50
C LEU A 167 -10.38 -12.90 -8.60
N ALA A 168 -11.43 -12.13 -8.26
CA ALA A 168 -11.36 -10.68 -8.21
C ALA A 168 -10.32 -10.18 -7.20
N VAL A 169 -10.18 -10.83 -6.03
CA VAL A 169 -9.11 -10.53 -5.06
C VAL A 169 -7.73 -10.73 -5.69
N LEU A 170 -7.52 -11.84 -6.40
CA LEU A 170 -6.26 -12.12 -7.08
C LEU A 170 -5.99 -11.09 -8.19
N ALA A 171 -6.98 -10.79 -9.01
CA ALA A 171 -6.89 -9.80 -10.09
C ALA A 171 -6.51 -8.42 -9.56
N VAL A 172 -7.19 -7.92 -8.52
CA VAL A 172 -6.88 -6.61 -7.92
C VAL A 172 -5.45 -6.61 -7.34
N ARG A 173 -5.03 -7.69 -6.66
CA ARG A 173 -3.66 -7.82 -6.14
C ARG A 173 -2.61 -7.86 -7.26
N ALA A 174 -2.91 -8.55 -8.36
CA ALA A 174 -2.04 -8.63 -9.53
C ALA A 174 -1.87 -7.25 -10.18
N VAL A 175 -2.97 -6.52 -10.38
CA VAL A 175 -2.96 -5.14 -10.91
C VAL A 175 -2.16 -4.20 -10.00
N GLU A 176 -2.31 -4.30 -8.68
CA GLU A 176 -1.48 -3.54 -7.74
C GLU A 176 0.01 -3.92 -7.81
N GLY A 177 0.31 -5.21 -7.89
CA GLY A 177 1.67 -5.73 -8.02
C GLY A 177 2.34 -5.23 -9.28
N ALA A 178 1.72 -5.48 -10.44
CA ALA A 178 2.17 -5.02 -11.74
C ALA A 178 2.35 -3.50 -11.77
N GLY A 179 1.37 -2.75 -11.25
CA GLY A 179 1.44 -1.29 -11.17
C GLY A 179 2.59 -0.79 -10.30
N ARG A 180 2.98 -1.49 -9.23
CA ARG A 180 4.16 -1.14 -8.40
C ARG A 180 5.46 -1.46 -9.13
N ILE A 181 5.53 -2.59 -9.84
CA ILE A 181 6.70 -2.99 -10.63
C ILE A 181 6.95 -2.00 -11.76
N VAL A 182 5.93 -1.70 -12.58
CA VAL A 182 6.01 -0.76 -13.71
C VAL A 182 6.47 0.64 -13.25
N ARG A 183 6.01 1.08 -12.07
CA ARG A 183 6.41 2.37 -11.51
C ARG A 183 7.73 2.34 -10.73
N GLY A 184 8.33 1.18 -10.51
CA GLY A 184 9.55 1.03 -9.70
C GLY A 184 9.35 1.46 -8.24
N VAL A 185 8.17 1.23 -7.68
CA VAL A 185 7.83 1.66 -6.32
C VAL A 185 8.55 0.77 -5.30
N ARG A 186 9.46 1.38 -4.55
CA ARG A 186 10.09 0.79 -3.36
C ARG A 186 9.67 1.65 -2.17
N MET A 187 9.24 1.00 -1.09
CA MET A 187 8.81 1.71 0.12
C MET A 187 9.83 1.46 1.20
N THR A 188 10.49 2.52 1.62
CA THR A 188 11.44 2.54 2.72
C THR A 188 10.96 3.56 3.73
N CYS A 189 11.08 3.24 5.02
CA CYS A 189 10.73 4.18 6.07
C CYS A 189 11.67 5.40 5.99
N PRO A 190 11.15 6.63 5.98
CA PRO A 190 11.99 7.82 5.88
C PRO A 190 12.48 8.34 7.23
N HIS A 191 11.92 7.79 8.31
CA HIS A 191 12.14 8.29 9.65
C HIS A 191 13.50 7.86 10.18
N PRO A 192 14.21 8.79 10.85
CA PRO A 192 15.53 8.50 11.38
C PRO A 192 15.48 7.38 12.42
N GLY A 193 16.49 6.51 12.38
CA GLY A 193 16.58 5.30 13.20
C GLY A 193 15.74 4.10 12.72
N CYS A 194 14.86 4.26 11.72
CA CYS A 194 14.09 3.15 11.16
C CYS A 194 14.69 2.66 9.83
N TYR A 195 14.61 3.44 8.75
CA TYR A 195 15.10 3.12 7.40
C TYR A 195 14.78 1.72 6.83
N ARG A 196 13.88 0.95 7.47
CA ARG A 196 13.52 -0.40 7.05
C ARG A 196 12.60 -0.38 5.84
N ARG A 197 12.70 -1.43 5.02
CA ARG A 197 11.74 -1.68 3.93
C ARG A 197 10.35 -1.97 4.50
N ILE A 198 9.35 -1.39 3.86
CA ILE A 198 7.95 -1.53 4.21
C ILE A 198 7.27 -2.31 3.08
N ALA A 199 6.69 -3.47 3.37
CA ALA A 199 5.94 -4.24 2.38
C ALA A 199 4.50 -3.73 2.22
N LEU A 200 3.87 -3.39 3.34
CA LEU A 200 2.53 -2.82 3.43
C LEU A 200 2.45 -1.88 4.64
N PRO A 201 2.06 -0.62 4.46
CA PRO A 201 1.81 0.30 5.58
C PRO A 201 0.60 -0.11 6.43
N VAL A 202 0.63 0.27 7.70
CA VAL A 202 -0.55 0.18 8.59
C VAL A 202 -1.46 1.37 8.31
N HIS A 203 -2.73 1.14 8.03
CA HIS A 203 -3.67 2.21 7.72
C HIS A 203 -4.61 2.50 8.89
N GLN A 204 -4.87 3.78 9.17
CA GLN A 204 -5.82 4.20 10.21
C GLN A 204 -7.21 4.48 9.62
N CYS A 205 -8.25 4.06 10.35
CA CYS A 205 -9.63 4.45 10.03
C CYS A 205 -9.82 5.96 10.28
N PRO A 206 -10.39 6.73 9.32
CA PRO A 206 -10.60 8.17 9.51
C PRO A 206 -11.68 8.51 10.56
N ALA A 207 -12.58 7.57 10.89
CA ALA A 207 -13.65 7.79 11.86
C ALA A 207 -13.23 7.44 13.31
N CYS A 208 -12.62 6.27 13.52
CA CYS A 208 -12.28 5.78 14.87
C CYS A 208 -10.78 5.62 15.13
N THR A 209 -9.91 5.96 14.17
CA THR A 209 -8.44 5.82 14.24
C THR A 209 -7.89 4.39 14.43
N ALA A 210 -8.75 3.37 14.41
CA ALA A 210 -8.36 1.97 14.52
C ALA A 210 -7.31 1.58 13.47
N ARG A 211 -6.31 0.79 13.89
CA ARG A 211 -5.16 0.37 13.09
C ARG A 211 -5.49 -0.88 12.28
N HIS A 212 -5.31 -0.79 10.96
CA HIS A 212 -5.48 -1.89 10.02
C HIS A 212 -4.15 -2.26 9.37
N GLU A 213 -3.52 -3.30 9.88
CA GLU A 213 -2.18 -3.73 9.47
C GLU A 213 -2.15 -4.37 8.08
N ARG A 214 -3.21 -5.12 7.73
CA ARG A 214 -3.31 -5.88 6.49
C ARG A 214 -4.44 -5.36 5.61
N LEU A 215 -4.54 -4.04 5.44
CA LEU A 215 -5.53 -3.42 4.54
C LEU A 215 -5.22 -3.70 3.06
N ARG A 216 -5.64 -4.87 2.60
CA ARG A 216 -5.53 -5.36 1.21
C ARG A 216 -6.78 -6.17 0.85
N PRO A 217 -7.09 -6.33 -0.45
CA PRO A 217 -8.19 -7.19 -0.90
C PRO A 217 -8.05 -8.60 -0.32
N GLY A 218 -9.12 -9.17 0.24
CA GLY A 218 -9.10 -10.51 0.85
C GLY A 218 -10.31 -10.80 1.72
N ARG A 219 -10.10 -11.57 2.81
CA ARG A 219 -11.17 -12.07 3.70
C ARG A 219 -12.04 -10.99 4.36
N PHE A 220 -11.54 -9.77 4.48
CA PHE A 220 -12.27 -8.63 5.05
C PHE A 220 -12.91 -7.74 3.97
N GLY A 221 -12.93 -8.19 2.71
CA GLY A 221 -13.56 -7.52 1.59
C GLY A 221 -12.64 -7.37 0.36
N VAL A 222 -13.26 -7.32 -0.81
CA VAL A 222 -12.55 -7.24 -2.10
C VAL A 222 -12.11 -5.81 -2.39
N LEU A 223 -13.06 -4.88 -2.54
CA LEU A 223 -12.80 -3.46 -2.85
C LEU A 223 -12.96 -2.52 -1.63
N ARG A 224 -13.77 -2.95 -0.66
CA ARG A 224 -14.05 -2.24 0.58
C ARG A 224 -13.99 -3.20 1.76
N ARG A 225 -13.43 -2.74 2.87
CA ARG A 225 -13.43 -3.38 4.18
C ARG A 225 -14.30 -2.55 5.11
N VAL A 226 -15.12 -3.18 5.94
CA VAL A 226 -15.92 -2.47 6.96
C VAL A 226 -15.19 -2.55 8.30
N CYS A 227 -14.82 -1.39 8.84
CA CYS A 227 -14.21 -1.27 10.17
C CYS A 227 -15.24 -1.62 11.26
N ALA A 228 -14.78 -1.93 12.47
CA ALA A 228 -15.64 -2.16 13.64
C ALA A 228 -16.59 -0.99 13.94
N CYS A 229 -16.22 0.25 13.56
CA CYS A 229 -17.07 1.42 13.68
C CYS A 229 -18.10 1.59 12.55
N GLY A 230 -18.21 0.63 11.62
CA GLY A 230 -19.08 0.70 10.45
C GLY A 230 -18.51 1.46 9.25
N ASN A 231 -17.40 2.18 9.41
CA ASN A 231 -16.81 2.95 8.31
C ASN A 231 -16.17 2.06 7.23
N GLY A 232 -16.43 2.38 5.96
CA GLY A 232 -15.95 1.62 4.80
C GLY A 232 -14.58 2.08 4.29
N LEU A 233 -13.55 1.26 4.47
CA LEU A 233 -12.18 1.51 4.03
C LEU A 233 -11.91 0.90 2.66
N ARG A 234 -11.24 1.64 1.77
CA ARG A 234 -10.82 1.15 0.46
C ARG A 234 -9.62 0.22 0.62
N THR A 235 -9.73 -0.99 0.10
CA THR A 235 -8.66 -2.01 0.19
C THR A 235 -7.63 -1.87 -0.91
N GLY A 236 -8.01 -1.27 -2.05
CA GLY A 236 -7.18 -1.16 -3.25
C GLY A 236 -6.42 0.17 -3.38
N LEU A 237 -5.15 0.16 -3.83
CA LEU A 237 -4.38 1.35 -4.22
C LEU A 237 -5.09 2.21 -5.28
N PRO A 238 -5.49 1.67 -6.45
CA PRO A 238 -6.24 2.45 -7.45
C PRO A 238 -7.61 2.87 -6.92
N GLY A 239 -8.19 2.09 -6.00
CA GLY A 239 -9.46 2.41 -5.33
C GLY A 239 -9.35 3.48 -4.24
N GLY A 240 -8.18 4.09 -4.03
CA GLY A 240 -7.99 5.21 -3.10
C GLY A 240 -7.42 4.85 -1.73
N ARG A 241 -6.87 3.64 -1.52
CA ARG A 241 -6.18 3.26 -0.26
C ARG A 241 -5.11 4.28 0.16
N ALA A 242 -4.41 4.87 -0.81
CA ALA A 242 -3.36 5.87 -0.56
C ALA A 242 -3.86 7.19 0.07
N LYS A 243 -5.18 7.45 0.07
CA LYS A 243 -5.77 8.63 0.73
C LYS A 243 -5.88 8.45 2.25
N LEU A 244 -5.86 7.21 2.74
CA LEU A 244 -5.92 6.90 4.16
C LEU A 244 -4.58 7.21 4.83
N ALA A 245 -4.62 7.67 6.08
CA ALA A 245 -3.41 7.88 6.87
C ALA A 245 -2.66 6.54 7.01
N ALA A 246 -1.39 6.54 6.62
CA ALA A 246 -0.50 5.39 6.69
C ALA A 246 0.54 5.60 7.79
N LEU A 247 0.89 4.52 8.49
CA LEU A 247 1.93 4.46 9.52
C LEU A 247 2.97 3.40 9.14
N CYS A 248 4.20 3.60 9.61
CA CYS A 248 5.24 2.59 9.51
C CYS A 248 4.94 1.41 10.44
N PRO A 249 4.99 0.15 9.98
CA PRO A 249 4.80 -1.01 10.85
C PRO A 249 5.96 -1.23 11.84
N HIS A 250 7.09 -0.54 11.67
CA HIS A 250 8.29 -0.73 12.50
C HIS A 250 8.49 0.37 13.55
N CYS A 251 8.16 1.63 13.22
CA CYS A 251 8.36 2.77 14.13
C CYS A 251 7.07 3.54 14.43
N ASP A 252 5.91 3.11 13.91
CA ASP A 252 4.59 3.72 14.13
C ASP A 252 4.44 5.20 13.71
N GLN A 253 5.46 5.79 13.11
CA GLN A 253 5.40 7.17 12.62
C GLN A 253 4.63 7.28 11.30
N ARG A 254 4.00 8.44 11.09
CA ARG A 254 3.17 8.73 9.91
C ARG A 254 3.99 8.72 8.64
N LEU A 255 3.45 8.10 7.59
CA LEU A 255 4.05 8.03 6.27
C LEU A 255 3.34 9.01 5.32
N PRO A 256 4.08 9.63 4.39
CA PRO A 256 3.50 10.51 3.38
C PRO A 256 2.54 9.75 2.46
N ARG A 257 1.50 10.42 1.98
CA ARG A 257 0.46 9.83 1.12
C ARG A 257 1.01 9.31 -0.22
N ALA A 258 2.08 9.93 -0.73
CA ALA A 258 2.72 9.52 -1.98
C ALA A 258 3.50 8.20 -1.85
N LEU A 259 3.83 7.78 -0.62
CA LEU A 259 4.54 6.54 -0.37
C LEU A 259 3.70 5.33 -0.82
N GLY A 260 4.28 4.46 -1.65
CA GLY A 260 3.58 3.30 -2.19
C GLY A 260 2.79 3.53 -3.49
N THR A 261 2.64 4.79 -3.92
CA THR A 261 2.05 5.13 -5.23
C THR A 261 3.08 5.63 -6.25
N THR A 262 4.20 6.12 -5.74
CA THR A 262 5.25 6.79 -6.50
C THR A 262 6.62 6.21 -6.13
N ARG A 263 7.57 6.19 -7.07
CA ARG A 263 8.95 5.77 -6.81
C ARG A 263 9.62 6.75 -5.86
N THR A 264 10.19 6.23 -4.77
CA THR A 264 11.04 6.99 -3.87
C THR A 264 12.44 7.14 -4.47
N VAL A 265 13.08 8.28 -4.21
CA VAL A 265 14.46 8.58 -4.63
C VAL A 265 15.21 9.14 -3.43
N HIS A 266 16.23 8.42 -2.97
CA HIS A 266 17.03 8.82 -1.81
C HIS A 266 18.34 9.48 -2.25
N LEU A 267 18.49 10.77 -1.97
CA LEU A 267 19.67 11.56 -2.33
C LEU A 267 20.31 12.18 -1.07
N PRO A 268 21.31 11.53 -0.46
CA PRO A 268 22.13 12.13 0.57
C PRO A 268 23.04 13.24 0.03
N ILE A 269 23.15 14.33 0.79
CA ILE A 269 24.10 15.43 0.57
C ILE A 269 25.31 15.19 1.50
N VAL A 270 26.46 14.89 0.92
CA VAL A 270 27.67 14.50 1.67
C VAL A 270 28.75 15.55 1.47
N GLY A 271 29.45 15.92 2.54
CA GLY A 271 30.38 17.04 2.55
C GLY A 271 30.95 17.28 3.95
N GLY A 272 32.13 17.88 4.05
CA GLY A 272 32.71 18.29 5.33
C GLY A 272 31.83 19.27 6.10
N THR A 273 32.05 19.42 7.41
CA THR A 273 31.38 20.47 8.21
C THR A 273 31.70 21.85 7.63
N SER A 274 30.75 22.79 7.59
CA SER A 274 30.94 24.11 6.94
C SER A 274 31.22 24.10 5.42
N SER A 275 31.10 22.95 4.74
CA SER A 275 31.23 22.90 3.26
C SER A 275 30.04 23.52 2.50
N GLY A 276 28.99 23.91 3.22
CA GLY A 276 27.78 24.52 2.65
C GLY A 276 26.64 23.55 2.33
N LYS A 277 26.60 22.33 2.90
CA LYS A 277 25.53 21.34 2.67
C LYS A 277 24.11 21.88 2.91
N THR A 278 23.86 22.49 4.07
CA THR A 278 22.54 23.04 4.43
C THR A 278 22.15 24.20 3.52
N MET A 279 23.10 25.08 3.18
CA MET A 279 22.89 26.15 2.20
C MET A 279 22.58 25.59 0.81
N LEU A 280 23.29 24.54 0.40
CA LEU A 280 23.06 23.88 -0.88
C LEU A 280 21.69 23.20 -0.91
N LEU A 281 21.25 22.58 0.18
CA LEU A 281 19.90 22.03 0.29
C LEU A 281 18.87 23.14 0.05
N ALA A 282 18.98 24.28 0.74
CA ALA A 282 18.08 25.41 0.54
C ALA A 282 18.10 25.89 -0.93
N ALA A 283 19.28 26.00 -1.53
CA ALA A 283 19.47 26.43 -2.91
C ALA A 283 18.85 25.45 -3.92
N ILE A 284 19.02 24.14 -3.71
CA ILE A 284 18.36 23.09 -4.51
C ILE A 284 16.84 23.26 -4.45
N VAL A 285 16.30 23.46 -3.25
CA VAL A 285 14.85 23.57 -3.05
C VAL A 285 14.29 24.84 -3.69
N ALA A 286 14.96 25.99 -3.48
CA ALA A 286 14.62 27.25 -4.14
C ALA A 286 14.72 27.14 -5.67
N GLY A 287 15.73 26.43 -6.15
CA GLY A 287 15.91 26.10 -7.56
C GLY A 287 14.74 25.30 -8.11
N LEU A 288 14.38 24.18 -7.49
CA LEU A 288 13.24 23.36 -7.89
C LEU A 288 11.94 24.17 -7.91
N ALA A 289 11.74 25.06 -6.92
CA ALA A 289 10.61 25.99 -6.91
C ALA A 289 10.67 27.01 -8.07
N SER A 290 11.86 27.48 -8.47
CA SER A 290 12.03 28.34 -9.65
C SER A 290 11.65 27.61 -10.95
N TRP A 291 12.05 26.34 -11.09
CA TRP A 291 11.63 25.49 -12.22
C TRP A 291 10.11 25.23 -12.22
N ASP A 292 9.49 25.07 -11.05
CA ASP A 292 8.04 24.92 -10.87
C ASP A 292 7.26 26.19 -11.28
N ARG A 293 7.67 27.38 -10.80
CA ARG A 293 7.06 28.67 -11.18
C ARG A 293 7.06 28.92 -12.70
N ARG A 294 8.04 28.37 -13.42
CA ARG A 294 8.15 28.46 -14.89
C ARG A 294 7.33 27.40 -15.65
N GLY A 295 6.61 26.52 -14.96
CA GLY A 295 5.87 25.42 -15.56
C GLY A 295 6.74 24.31 -16.18
N LEU A 296 8.04 24.28 -15.83
CA LEU A 296 9.00 23.31 -16.36
C LEU A 296 9.04 22.01 -15.57
N LEU A 297 8.49 21.97 -14.36
CA LEU A 297 8.19 20.77 -13.58
C LEU A 297 7.07 21.12 -12.58
N SER A 298 6.63 20.15 -11.78
CA SER A 298 5.82 20.44 -10.59
C SER A 298 6.53 19.98 -9.32
N MET A 299 6.51 20.81 -8.28
CA MET A 299 7.14 20.53 -6.99
C MET A 299 6.17 20.81 -5.84
N GLU A 300 6.03 19.85 -4.93
CA GLU A 300 5.17 19.97 -3.75
C GLU A 300 5.87 19.37 -2.53
N CYS A 301 5.71 19.97 -1.35
CA CYS A 301 6.15 19.32 -0.10
C CYS A 301 5.32 18.07 0.18
N ALA A 302 5.96 16.97 0.55
CA ALA A 302 5.27 15.69 0.74
C ALA A 302 4.37 15.68 1.99
N THR A 303 4.74 16.47 3.00
CA THR A 303 3.97 16.68 4.23
C THR A 303 3.93 18.15 4.63
N ARG A 304 2.99 18.53 5.50
CA ARG A 304 2.93 19.89 6.08
C ARG A 304 4.17 20.22 6.89
N TYR A 305 4.70 19.25 7.61
CA TYR A 305 5.94 19.43 8.38
C TYR A 305 7.11 19.84 7.48
N ASP A 306 7.26 19.20 6.31
CA ASP A 306 8.35 19.56 5.38
C ASP A 306 8.18 21.00 4.85
N ALA A 307 6.94 21.46 4.67
CA ALA A 307 6.66 22.84 4.29
C ALA A 307 7.01 23.83 5.40
N ASP A 308 6.66 23.52 6.65
CA ASP A 308 6.97 24.35 7.82
C ASP A 308 8.48 24.44 8.07
N GLU A 309 9.19 23.32 7.93
CA GLU A 309 10.65 23.22 8.06
C GLU A 309 11.36 24.08 6.99
N LEU A 310 10.93 23.97 5.74
CA LEU A 310 11.48 24.77 4.64
C LEU A 310 11.17 26.27 4.80
N ALA A 311 9.97 26.61 5.29
CA ALA A 311 9.61 28.00 5.57
C ALA A 311 10.44 28.59 6.73
N ALA A 312 10.76 27.79 7.75
CA ALA A 312 11.66 28.19 8.82
C ALA A 312 13.08 28.43 8.29
N LEU A 313 13.60 27.53 7.45
CA LEU A 313 14.90 27.67 6.81
C LEU A 313 14.96 28.94 5.93
N THR A 314 13.91 29.20 5.15
CA THR A 314 13.83 30.39 4.29
C THR A 314 13.88 31.67 5.11
N ARG A 315 13.06 31.79 6.17
CA ARG A 315 13.08 32.97 7.07
C ARG A 315 14.44 33.21 7.72
N GLN A 316 15.15 32.14 8.05
CA GLN A 316 16.49 32.24 8.62
C GLN A 316 17.50 32.79 7.61
N LEU A 317 17.42 32.33 6.36
CA LEU A 317 18.27 32.82 5.26
C LEU A 317 17.99 34.28 4.96
N ASP A 318 16.72 34.70 4.96
CA ASP A 318 16.33 36.09 4.72
C ASP A 318 16.82 37.03 5.84
N GLY A 319 16.88 36.56 7.08
CA GLY A 319 17.30 37.37 8.22
C GLY A 319 18.82 37.43 8.44
N GLN A 320 19.54 36.33 8.24
CA GLN A 320 20.98 36.22 8.58
C GLN A 320 21.90 36.03 7.37
N GLY A 321 21.35 35.81 6.17
CA GLY A 321 22.12 35.52 4.95
C GLY A 321 22.75 34.11 4.90
N TRP A 322 22.66 33.34 6.00
CA TRP A 322 23.17 31.97 6.10
C TRP A 322 22.29 31.04 6.95
N ALA A 323 22.43 29.74 6.73
CA ALA A 323 21.88 28.71 7.61
C ALA A 323 22.83 28.44 8.78
N ARG A 324 22.29 28.27 9.99
CA ARG A 324 23.03 27.85 11.19
C ARG A 324 23.47 26.40 11.02
N ALA A 325 24.57 26.04 11.68
CA ALA A 325 25.00 24.66 11.75
C ALA A 325 23.89 23.78 12.36
N THR A 326 23.64 22.63 11.73
CA THR A 326 22.66 21.65 12.19
C THR A 326 23.12 21.02 13.51
N THR A 327 22.49 21.38 14.63
CA THR A 327 22.84 20.93 15.99
C THR A 327 22.02 19.72 16.49
N GLY A 328 21.22 19.10 15.61
CA GLY A 328 20.33 17.98 15.94
C GLY A 328 20.99 16.60 15.76
N ARG A 329 20.65 15.66 16.66
CA ARG A 329 21.20 14.29 16.73
C ARG A 329 20.87 13.36 15.55
N GLN A 330 19.91 13.69 14.68
CA GLN A 330 19.51 12.82 13.57
C GLN A 330 19.15 13.63 12.31
N PRO A 331 19.72 13.31 11.14
CA PRO A 331 19.36 14.00 9.91
C PRO A 331 17.98 13.55 9.44
N ARG A 332 17.02 14.45 9.53
CA ARG A 332 15.71 14.28 8.90
C ARG A 332 15.81 14.71 7.45
N ALA A 333 15.25 13.92 6.54
CA ALA A 333 15.23 14.27 5.13
C ALA A 333 14.10 15.25 4.82
N VAL A 334 14.38 16.26 4.01
CA VAL A 334 13.35 17.08 3.37
C VAL A 334 12.70 16.26 2.27
N MET A 335 11.37 16.15 2.34
CA MET A 335 10.60 15.31 1.43
C MET A 335 9.83 16.12 0.40
N LEU A 336 10.15 15.92 -0.87
CA LEU A 336 9.54 16.64 -1.99
C LEU A 336 8.91 15.67 -2.97
N LEU A 337 7.72 15.98 -3.44
CA LEU A 337 7.13 15.34 -4.60
C LEU A 337 7.49 16.16 -5.83
N VAL A 338 8.30 15.57 -6.71
CA VAL A 338 8.71 16.19 -7.98
C VAL A 338 8.04 15.47 -9.15
N SER A 339 7.41 16.21 -10.04
CA SER A 339 6.67 15.66 -11.17
C SER A 339 7.00 16.34 -12.50
N ARG A 340 6.94 15.55 -13.58
CA ARG A 340 7.01 16.07 -14.96
C ARG A 340 6.15 15.19 -15.86
N GLY A 341 5.12 15.79 -16.45
CA GLY A 341 4.09 15.06 -17.18
C GLY A 341 3.42 14.02 -16.28
N ARG A 342 3.31 12.77 -16.76
CA ARG A 342 2.68 11.67 -16.00
C ARG A 342 3.59 10.99 -14.97
N ARG A 343 4.88 11.35 -14.92
CA ARG A 343 5.86 10.70 -14.03
C ARG A 343 6.10 11.57 -12.79
N ARG A 344 6.08 10.92 -11.62
CA ARG A 344 6.28 11.53 -10.30
C ARG A 344 7.40 10.82 -9.56
N ARG A 345 8.13 11.51 -8.70
CA ARG A 345 9.15 10.96 -7.78
C ARG A 345 8.94 11.57 -6.39
N LEU A 346 9.02 10.73 -5.37
CA LEU A 346 9.09 11.18 -3.99
C LEU A 346 10.57 11.27 -3.63
N LEU A 347 11.12 12.48 -3.72
CA LEU A 347 12.51 12.81 -3.47
C LEU A 347 12.73 13.00 -1.96
N TYR A 348 13.80 12.39 -1.48
CA TYR A 348 14.33 12.55 -0.13
C TYR A 348 15.70 13.20 -0.21
N LEU A 349 15.84 14.41 0.31
CA LEU A 349 17.12 15.10 0.45
C LEU A 349 17.60 14.98 1.89
N TYR A 350 18.68 14.25 2.12
CA TYR A 350 19.27 14.12 3.46
C TYR A 350 20.39 15.13 3.63
N ASP A 351 20.34 15.93 4.71
CA ASP A 351 21.46 16.76 5.16
C ASP A 351 22.06 16.17 6.45
N PRO A 352 22.93 15.15 6.37
CA PRO A 352 23.66 14.64 7.51
C PRO A 352 24.52 15.72 8.16
N MET A 353 24.53 15.75 9.49
CA MET A 353 25.47 16.55 10.26
C MET A 353 26.90 16.17 9.86
N GLY A 354 27.75 17.17 9.60
CA GLY A 354 29.12 16.97 9.10
C GLY A 354 30.05 16.18 10.04
N GLU A 355 29.63 15.94 11.28
CA GLU A 355 30.36 15.15 12.28
C GLU A 355 29.93 13.68 12.35
N SER A 356 28.75 13.31 11.82
CA SER A 356 28.17 11.95 11.95
C SER A 356 28.95 10.87 11.17
N LEU A 357 29.94 11.29 10.38
CA LEU A 357 30.89 10.40 9.71
C LEU A 357 32.16 10.13 10.54
N ARG A 358 32.36 10.76 11.71
CA ARG A 358 33.58 10.61 12.52
C ARG A 358 33.52 9.45 13.52
N ASP A 359 32.33 9.08 13.99
CA ASP A 359 32.18 8.03 15.02
C ASP A 359 31.90 6.66 14.42
N ALA A 360 32.83 5.71 14.63
CA ALA A 360 32.69 4.29 14.24
C ALA A 360 31.50 3.56 14.90
N GLY A 361 30.85 4.16 15.91
CA GLY A 361 29.58 3.68 16.50
C GLY A 361 28.33 4.03 15.69
N ALA A 362 28.44 4.87 14.65
CA ALA A 362 27.32 5.42 13.88
C ALA A 362 26.82 4.52 12.72
N VAL A 363 27.23 3.24 12.65
CA VAL A 363 26.80 2.28 11.61
C VAL A 363 25.27 2.10 11.57
N ARG A 364 24.57 2.28 12.71
CA ARG A 364 23.09 2.30 12.77
C ARG A 364 22.46 3.59 12.21
N GLU A 365 23.21 4.68 12.18
CA GLU A 365 22.72 6.04 11.84
C GLU A 365 22.81 6.33 10.33
N GLN A 366 23.62 5.58 9.59
CA GLN A 366 23.87 5.79 8.16
C GLN A 366 23.16 4.82 7.22
N GLN A 367 22.18 4.05 7.72
CA GLN A 367 21.41 3.09 6.92
C GLN A 367 20.69 3.72 5.71
N TYR A 368 20.50 5.04 5.70
CA TYR A 368 19.98 5.76 4.53
C TYR A 368 20.93 5.68 3.31
N LEU A 369 22.25 5.57 3.50
CA LEU A 369 23.24 5.43 2.41
C LEU A 369 23.07 4.09 1.66
N ALA A 370 22.69 3.02 2.36
CA ALA A 370 22.41 1.71 1.75
C ALA A 370 21.21 1.73 0.79
N HIS A 371 20.43 2.80 0.80
CA HIS A 371 19.26 2.99 -0.05
C HIS A 371 19.41 4.16 -1.03
N ALA A 372 20.58 4.80 -1.08
CA ALA A 372 20.84 5.93 -1.96
C ALA A 372 20.67 5.54 -3.44
N ASP A 373 19.78 6.25 -4.15
CA ASP A 373 19.65 6.14 -5.60
C ASP A 373 20.68 7.04 -6.33
N GLY A 374 21.32 7.97 -5.61
CA GLY A 374 22.33 8.91 -6.06
C GLY A 374 22.94 9.65 -4.88
N VAL A 375 24.12 10.26 -5.03
CA VAL A 375 24.75 11.08 -3.96
C VAL A 375 25.02 12.48 -4.49
N VAL A 376 24.78 13.50 -3.68
CA VAL A 376 25.24 14.86 -3.95
C VAL A 376 26.50 15.09 -3.10
N LEU A 377 27.68 15.13 -3.73
CA LEU A 377 28.94 15.37 -3.04
C LEU A 377 29.27 16.87 -3.08
N VAL A 378 29.38 17.49 -1.92
CA VAL A 378 29.69 18.89 -1.71
C VAL A 378 31.20 19.06 -1.58
N VAL A 379 31.78 19.82 -2.50
CA VAL A 379 33.22 20.11 -2.58
C VAL A 379 33.45 21.57 -2.22
N ASP A 380 34.11 21.79 -1.09
CA ASP A 380 34.66 23.09 -0.74
C ASP A 380 36.13 23.12 -1.18
N ALA A 381 36.43 23.75 -2.31
CA ALA A 381 37.78 23.79 -2.85
C ALA A 381 38.76 24.52 -1.91
N LEU A 382 38.27 25.49 -1.13
CA LEU A 382 39.08 26.28 -0.19
C LEU A 382 39.47 25.47 1.07
N ALA A 383 38.82 24.31 1.28
CA ALA A 383 39.17 23.38 2.35
C ALA A 383 40.43 22.57 2.04
N GLU A 384 40.83 22.45 0.77
CA GLU A 384 42.00 21.67 0.37
C GLU A 384 43.30 22.45 0.65
N PRO A 385 44.26 21.90 1.43
CA PRO A 385 45.53 22.57 1.72
C PRO A 385 46.30 22.96 0.46
N GLY A 386 46.34 22.09 -0.55
CA GLY A 386 47.03 22.35 -1.82
C GLY A 386 46.43 23.50 -2.62
N VAL A 387 45.11 23.71 -2.54
CA VAL A 387 44.46 24.88 -3.16
C VAL A 387 44.78 26.15 -2.37
N ARG A 388 44.78 26.09 -1.03
CA ARG A 388 45.12 27.25 -0.20
C ARG A 388 46.56 27.72 -0.38
N SER A 389 47.51 26.82 -0.63
CA SER A 389 48.90 27.22 -0.90
C SER A 389 49.08 28.04 -2.18
N LEU A 390 48.08 28.02 -3.09
CA LEU A 390 48.08 28.84 -4.30
C LEU A 390 47.55 30.27 -4.04
N LEU A 391 46.95 30.54 -2.88
CA LEU A 391 46.33 31.83 -2.56
C LEU A 391 47.34 32.74 -1.85
N GLY A 392 47.57 33.92 -2.42
CA GLY A 392 48.42 34.96 -1.83
C GLY A 392 47.64 36.20 -1.41
N GLY A 393 48.18 36.96 -0.45
CA GLY A 393 47.67 38.29 -0.07
C GLY A 393 46.17 38.33 0.26
N GLU A 394 45.46 39.27 -0.38
CA GLU A 394 44.02 39.49 -0.19
C GLU A 394 43.16 38.26 -0.50
N ASP A 395 43.55 37.43 -1.48
CA ASP A 395 42.80 36.21 -1.81
C ASP A 395 42.84 35.19 -0.66
N GLY A 396 43.95 35.14 0.09
CA GLY A 396 44.06 34.35 1.31
C GLY A 396 43.08 34.81 2.39
N HIS A 397 42.97 36.13 2.61
CA HIS A 397 42.01 36.70 3.57
C HIS A 397 40.56 36.39 3.18
N ARG A 398 40.21 36.53 1.90
CA ARG A 398 38.87 36.21 1.39
C ARG A 398 38.53 34.74 1.52
N ALA A 399 39.49 33.85 1.25
CA ALA A 399 39.31 32.41 1.44
C ALA A 399 39.07 32.04 2.91
N VAL A 400 39.77 32.67 3.86
CA VAL A 400 39.52 32.48 5.30
C VAL A 400 38.15 33.02 5.71
N ALA A 401 37.78 34.21 5.23
CA ALA A 401 36.47 34.82 5.48
C ALA A 401 35.30 33.96 4.97
N ALA A 402 35.53 33.17 3.92
CA ALA A 402 34.58 32.19 3.38
C ALA A 402 34.38 30.94 4.26
N ARG A 403 35.05 30.87 5.43
CA ARG A 403 34.92 29.80 6.45
C ARG A 403 35.03 28.40 5.83
N PRO A 404 36.19 28.04 5.27
CA PRO A 404 36.39 26.77 4.59
C PRO A 404 36.12 25.60 5.54
N SER A 405 35.70 24.48 4.97
CA SER A 405 35.56 23.24 5.75
C SER A 405 36.90 22.88 6.40
N PRO A 406 36.92 22.39 7.65
CA PRO A 406 38.14 21.89 8.27
C PRO A 406 38.62 20.57 7.61
N GLU A 407 37.73 19.86 6.93
CA GLU A 407 38.04 18.63 6.21
C GLU A 407 38.05 18.87 4.70
N GLY A 408 39.13 18.45 4.05
CA GLY A 408 39.28 18.57 2.60
C GLY A 408 38.31 17.68 1.81
N PRO A 409 38.02 18.03 0.56
CA PRO A 409 37.10 17.28 -0.30
C PRO A 409 37.61 15.86 -0.64
N VAL A 410 38.92 15.64 -0.71
CA VAL A 410 39.52 14.33 -0.97
C VAL A 410 39.20 13.35 0.17
N ALA A 411 39.48 13.75 1.41
CA ALA A 411 39.21 12.94 2.61
C ALA A 411 37.71 12.63 2.76
N THR A 412 36.85 13.63 2.47
CA THR A 412 35.39 13.44 2.49
C THR A 412 34.94 12.38 1.46
N TYR A 413 35.52 12.42 0.25
CA TYR A 413 35.24 11.43 -0.79
C TYR A 413 35.71 10.02 -0.39
N GLU A 414 36.93 9.87 0.11
CA GLU A 414 37.50 8.57 0.48
C GLU A 414 36.66 7.89 1.55
N ARG A 415 36.20 8.67 2.53
CA ARG A 415 35.30 8.18 3.57
C ARG A 415 33.95 7.74 3.02
N LEU A 416 33.34 8.57 2.17
CA LEU A 416 32.08 8.21 1.49
C LEU A 416 32.25 6.90 0.70
N ALA A 417 33.33 6.76 -0.06
CA ALA A 417 33.61 5.57 -0.85
C ALA A 417 33.77 4.33 0.06
N GLY A 418 34.50 4.46 1.18
CA GLY A 418 34.67 3.41 2.18
C GLY A 418 33.34 2.96 2.80
N GLU A 419 32.52 3.90 3.27
CA GLU A 419 31.20 3.62 3.88
C GLU A 419 30.25 2.96 2.87
N MET A 420 30.20 3.46 1.64
CA MET A 420 29.37 2.86 0.60
C MET A 420 29.84 1.44 0.26
N GLN A 421 31.16 1.20 0.22
CA GLN A 421 31.71 -0.13 0.00
C GLN A 421 31.35 -1.09 1.15
N ALA A 422 31.43 -0.63 2.40
CA ALA A 422 31.04 -1.41 3.58
C ALA A 422 29.55 -1.76 3.60
N LEU A 423 28.68 -0.81 3.29
CA LEU A 423 27.23 -1.00 3.33
C LEU A 423 26.67 -1.81 2.14
N THR A 424 27.28 -1.70 0.96
CA THR A 424 26.76 -2.34 -0.25
C THR A 424 27.54 -3.61 -0.65
N GLY A 425 28.71 -3.86 -0.06
CA GLY A 425 29.56 -5.02 -0.31
C GLY A 425 30.16 -5.09 -1.71
N ARG A 426 29.99 -4.04 -2.54
CA ARG A 426 30.49 -3.95 -3.93
C ARG A 426 30.87 -2.51 -4.25
N ARG A 427 31.67 -2.29 -5.29
CA ARG A 427 31.84 -0.93 -5.84
C ARG A 427 30.49 -0.38 -6.28
N SER A 428 30.18 0.80 -5.80
CA SER A 428 28.89 1.45 -5.97
C SER A 428 28.73 1.97 -7.40
N ARG A 429 27.74 1.45 -8.15
CA ARG A 429 27.34 2.06 -9.44
C ARG A 429 26.43 3.28 -9.23
N THR A 430 26.31 3.77 -8.00
CA THR A 430 25.48 4.92 -7.65
C THR A 430 26.03 6.17 -8.34
N PRO A 431 25.16 6.95 -9.02
CA PRO A 431 25.58 8.19 -9.63
C PRO A 431 25.90 9.25 -8.57
N VAL A 432 26.95 10.03 -8.81
CA VAL A 432 27.38 11.12 -7.93
C VAL A 432 27.30 12.44 -8.67
N ALA A 433 26.60 13.39 -8.08
CA ALA A 433 26.58 14.77 -8.52
C ALA A 433 27.52 15.58 -7.64
N THR A 434 28.65 16.00 -8.19
CA THR A 434 29.68 16.75 -7.46
C THR A 434 29.41 18.24 -7.61
N VAL A 435 29.23 18.93 -6.49
CA VAL A 435 28.88 20.35 -6.44
C VAL A 435 29.97 21.11 -5.71
N VAL A 436 30.72 21.91 -6.45
CA VAL A 436 31.65 22.90 -5.91
C VAL A 436 30.83 24.06 -5.34
N THR A 437 30.94 24.30 -4.05
CA THR A 437 30.21 25.38 -3.36
C THR A 437 31.06 26.65 -3.27
N LYS A 438 30.45 27.73 -2.74
CA LYS A 438 31.11 29.03 -2.52
C LYS A 438 31.62 29.66 -3.82
N ARG A 439 30.91 29.43 -4.92
CA ARG A 439 31.24 30.00 -6.23
C ARG A 439 31.31 31.53 -6.21
N ASP A 440 30.47 32.18 -5.41
CA ASP A 440 30.50 33.62 -5.16
C ASP A 440 31.85 34.12 -4.64
N VAL A 441 32.57 33.30 -3.87
CA VAL A 441 33.94 33.61 -3.45
C VAL A 441 34.92 33.21 -4.54
N LEU A 442 34.81 32.00 -5.09
CA LEU A 442 35.74 31.48 -6.11
C LEU A 442 35.82 32.36 -7.36
N ASP A 443 34.69 32.91 -7.83
CA ASP A 443 34.62 33.77 -9.01
C ASP A 443 35.35 35.12 -8.79
N THR A 444 35.71 35.43 -7.55
CA THR A 444 36.35 36.70 -7.19
C THR A 444 37.84 36.58 -6.84
N LEU A 445 38.35 35.35 -6.69
CA LEU A 445 39.76 35.11 -6.40
C LEU A 445 40.57 35.26 -7.68
N VAL A 446 41.63 36.06 -7.65
CA VAL A 446 42.49 36.31 -8.81
C VAL A 446 43.58 35.23 -8.93
N SER A 447 43.98 34.67 -7.79
CA SER A 447 45.02 33.64 -7.68
C SER A 447 44.60 32.27 -8.24
N LEU A 448 43.31 32.07 -8.51
CA LEU A 448 42.78 30.83 -9.10
C LEU A 448 42.15 31.12 -10.46
N PRO A 449 42.21 30.17 -11.41
CA PRO A 449 41.42 30.28 -12.62
C PRO A 449 39.92 30.33 -12.28
N VAL A 450 39.16 31.14 -13.01
CA VAL A 450 37.70 31.22 -12.81
C VAL A 450 37.03 29.89 -13.22
N PRO A 451 36.08 29.36 -12.43
CA PRO A 451 35.33 28.15 -12.80
C PRO A 451 34.63 28.28 -14.16
N GLY A 452 35.12 27.53 -15.15
CA GLY A 452 34.54 27.44 -16.48
C GLY A 452 33.37 26.45 -16.59
N PRO A 453 32.82 26.20 -17.79
CA PRO A 453 31.74 25.22 -17.98
C PRO A 453 32.17 23.76 -17.72
N ARG A 454 33.47 23.47 -17.83
CA ARG A 454 34.09 22.16 -17.55
C ARG A 454 34.68 22.15 -16.14
N ILE A 455 33.81 21.96 -15.14
CA ILE A 455 34.19 21.97 -13.72
C ILE A 455 35.14 20.81 -13.37
N ASP A 456 35.06 19.70 -14.09
CA ASP A 456 36.02 18.59 -14.01
C ASP A 456 37.44 19.03 -14.35
N ALA A 457 37.62 19.68 -15.50
CA ALA A 457 38.92 20.21 -15.93
C ALA A 457 39.42 21.35 -15.01
N TRP A 458 38.50 22.16 -14.49
CA TRP A 458 38.83 23.21 -13.52
C TRP A 458 39.31 22.62 -12.19
N LEU A 459 38.66 21.57 -11.67
CA LEU A 459 39.14 20.88 -10.47
C LEU A 459 40.53 20.28 -10.68
N GLU A 460 40.81 19.74 -11.87
CA GLU A 460 42.14 19.24 -12.21
C GLU A 460 43.20 20.36 -12.23
N SER A 461 42.89 21.52 -12.78
CA SER A 461 43.85 22.63 -12.90
C SER A 461 44.22 23.25 -11.55
N ILE A 462 43.35 23.16 -10.54
CA ILE A 462 43.63 23.66 -9.18
C ILE A 462 44.21 22.58 -8.24
N GLY A 463 44.62 21.42 -8.78
CA GLY A 463 45.29 20.37 -8.01
C GLY A 463 44.36 19.31 -7.39
N LEU A 464 43.06 19.33 -7.69
CA LEU A 464 42.09 18.33 -7.24
C LEU A 464 41.87 17.18 -8.25
N GLY A 465 42.82 16.94 -9.16
CA GLY A 465 42.69 15.88 -10.18
C GLY A 465 42.59 14.45 -9.61
N ASN A 466 43.17 14.19 -8.42
CA ASN A 466 43.00 12.91 -7.74
C ASN A 466 41.55 12.66 -7.32
N LEU A 467 40.84 13.71 -6.89
CA LEU A 467 39.41 13.63 -6.57
C LEU A 467 38.58 13.26 -7.81
N VAL A 468 38.85 13.93 -8.94
CA VAL A 468 38.13 13.69 -10.20
C VAL A 468 38.33 12.25 -10.67
N ARG A 469 39.58 11.76 -10.71
CA ARG A 469 39.90 10.37 -11.06
C ARG A 469 39.33 9.36 -10.08
N GLY A 470 39.43 9.64 -8.77
CA GLY A 470 38.87 8.78 -7.72
C GLY A 470 37.36 8.63 -7.85
N LEU A 471 36.64 9.73 -8.07
CA LEU A 471 35.20 9.71 -8.30
C LEU A 471 34.82 8.91 -9.55
N ALA A 472 35.56 9.08 -10.66
CA ALA A 472 35.33 8.33 -11.88
C ALA A 472 35.61 6.83 -11.74
N HIS A 473 36.57 6.45 -10.88
CA HIS A 473 36.94 5.06 -10.62
C HIS A 473 36.00 4.34 -9.65
N SER A 474 35.56 5.04 -8.61
CA SER A 474 34.76 4.48 -7.51
C SER A 474 33.26 4.49 -7.78
N PHE A 475 32.78 5.42 -8.63
CA PHE A 475 31.36 5.61 -8.92
C PHE A 475 31.03 5.41 -10.40
N GLY A 476 29.81 4.94 -10.68
CA GLY A 476 29.42 4.57 -12.03
C GLY A 476 29.24 5.74 -13.00
N ARG A 477 28.70 6.87 -12.52
CA ARG A 477 28.45 8.08 -13.33
C ARG A 477 28.68 9.30 -12.45
N THR A 478 29.51 10.23 -12.92
CA THR A 478 29.82 11.48 -12.23
C THR A 478 29.53 12.67 -13.14
N ARG A 479 29.08 13.77 -12.54
CA ARG A 479 28.98 15.07 -13.22
C ARG A 479 29.22 16.17 -12.20
N TYR A 480 29.72 17.31 -12.69
CA TYR A 480 30.28 18.38 -11.86
C TYR A 480 29.54 19.70 -12.12
N TRP A 481 29.30 20.45 -11.05
CA TRP A 481 28.69 21.78 -11.07
C TRP A 481 29.42 22.70 -10.10
N ALA A 482 29.40 24.01 -10.36
CA ALA A 482 29.76 25.03 -9.40
C ALA A 482 28.52 25.88 -9.09
N VAL A 483 28.22 26.09 -7.81
CA VAL A 483 27.00 26.75 -7.35
C VAL A 483 27.33 27.75 -6.25
N SER A 484 26.80 28.97 -6.36
CA SER A 484 26.72 29.87 -5.22
C SER A 484 25.38 29.65 -4.51
N ALA A 485 25.41 28.93 -3.39
CA ALA A 485 24.21 28.72 -2.58
C ALA A 485 23.74 30.04 -1.96
N HIS A 486 24.66 30.95 -1.64
CA HIS A 486 24.34 32.29 -1.15
C HIS A 486 23.64 33.12 -2.24
N ALA A 487 24.16 33.18 -3.47
CA ALA A 487 23.48 33.91 -4.55
C ALA A 487 22.16 33.27 -4.99
N ALA A 488 21.96 31.97 -4.73
CA ALA A 488 20.72 31.26 -5.03
C ALA A 488 19.64 31.40 -3.95
N THR A 489 19.97 31.91 -2.75
CA THR A 489 19.04 31.96 -1.59
C THR A 489 19.10 33.30 -0.86
N GLY A 490 18.12 33.57 0.01
CA GLY A 490 18.06 34.84 0.75
C GLY A 490 17.55 36.02 -0.09
N THR A 491 17.70 37.22 0.47
CA THR A 491 17.22 38.47 -0.14
C THR A 491 18.02 38.82 -1.40
N GLY A 492 17.32 39.03 -2.52
CA GLY A 492 17.96 39.33 -3.81
C GLY A 492 18.49 38.11 -4.57
N ALA A 493 18.02 36.89 -4.25
CA ALA A 493 18.46 35.67 -4.92
C ALA A 493 18.35 35.75 -6.47
N LEU A 494 19.42 35.33 -7.14
CA LEU A 494 19.50 35.33 -8.59
C LEU A 494 18.78 34.12 -9.18
N ASP A 495 17.79 34.39 -10.01
CA ASP A 495 16.94 33.40 -10.67
C ASP A 495 17.76 32.36 -11.48
N GLY A 496 18.88 32.78 -12.08
CA GLY A 496 19.80 31.90 -12.80
C GLY A 496 20.58 30.95 -11.89
N GLU A 497 21.09 31.44 -10.76
CA GLU A 497 21.80 30.60 -9.78
C GLU A 497 20.86 29.66 -9.03
N GLN A 498 19.61 30.09 -8.78
CA GLN A 498 18.55 29.19 -8.31
C GLN A 498 18.38 27.98 -9.24
N ARG A 499 18.21 28.23 -10.54
CA ARG A 499 18.02 27.12 -11.50
C ARG A 499 19.23 26.21 -11.56
N ARG A 500 20.44 26.78 -11.59
CA ARG A 500 21.71 26.04 -11.56
C ARG A 500 21.83 25.16 -10.32
N ALA A 501 21.43 25.65 -9.15
CA ALA A 501 21.48 24.90 -7.90
C ALA A 501 20.61 23.63 -7.91
N ALA A 502 19.52 23.60 -8.68
CA ALA A 502 18.67 22.41 -8.83
C ALA A 502 19.17 21.39 -9.86
N GLU A 503 20.04 21.77 -10.78
CA GLU A 503 20.53 20.90 -11.86
C GLU A 503 21.17 19.58 -11.38
N PRO A 504 22.00 19.55 -10.31
CA PRO A 504 22.58 18.31 -9.78
C PRO A 504 21.51 17.28 -9.44
N VAL A 505 20.45 17.72 -8.75
CA VAL A 505 19.34 16.86 -8.33
C VAL A 505 18.46 16.47 -9.51
N LEU A 506 18.20 17.39 -10.45
CA LEU A 506 17.47 17.07 -11.67
C LEU A 506 18.21 16.03 -12.53
N TRP A 507 19.55 16.09 -12.60
CA TRP A 507 20.36 15.10 -13.29
C TRP A 507 20.25 13.72 -12.63
N LEU A 508 20.32 13.66 -11.29
CA LEU A 508 20.10 12.42 -10.54
C LEU A 508 18.67 11.88 -10.73
N LEU A 509 17.65 12.74 -10.69
CA LEU A 509 16.26 12.35 -10.95
C LEU A 509 16.05 11.83 -12.37
N ALA A 510 16.76 12.36 -13.36
CA ALA A 510 16.73 11.87 -14.74
C ALA A 510 17.18 10.41 -14.83
N GLN A 511 18.19 10.01 -14.04
CA GLN A 511 18.65 8.61 -13.99
C GLN A 511 17.61 7.65 -13.41
N THR A 512 16.66 8.16 -12.63
CA THR A 512 15.53 7.37 -12.13
C THR A 512 14.38 7.24 -13.14
N GLY A 513 14.52 7.84 -14.33
CA GLY A 513 13.53 7.85 -15.40
C GLY A 513 12.51 9.00 -15.31
N LEU A 514 12.78 10.06 -14.55
CA LEU A 514 12.00 11.29 -14.64
C LEU A 514 12.41 12.07 -15.90
N PRO A 515 11.49 12.56 -16.75
CA PRO A 515 11.82 13.17 -18.04
C PRO A 515 12.28 14.62 -17.91
N VAL A 516 13.34 14.85 -17.12
CA VAL A 516 13.95 16.17 -16.86
C VAL A 516 15.32 16.34 -17.55
N GLY A 517 15.84 15.30 -18.20
CA GLY A 517 17.14 15.38 -18.89
C GLY A 517 17.19 16.38 -20.05
N LYS A 518 16.07 16.58 -20.76
CA LYS A 518 15.96 17.59 -21.83
C LYS A 518 16.09 19.02 -21.30
N LEU A 519 15.47 19.31 -20.15
CA LEU A 519 15.54 20.61 -19.48
C LEU A 519 16.99 21.03 -19.21
N LEU A 520 17.82 20.08 -18.75
CA LEU A 520 19.23 20.32 -18.49
C LEU A 520 20.04 20.58 -19.76
N THR A 521 19.63 20.01 -20.89
CA THR A 521 20.33 20.20 -22.17
C THR A 521 19.96 21.55 -22.79
N ASP A 522 18.69 21.94 -22.67
CA ASP A 522 18.17 23.20 -23.18
C ASP A 522 18.71 24.40 -22.39
N GLU A 523 18.83 24.29 -21.06
CA GLU A 523 19.41 25.36 -20.23
C GLU A 523 20.91 25.56 -20.51
N VAL A 524 21.66 24.48 -20.76
CA VAL A 524 23.07 24.56 -21.17
C VAL A 524 23.21 25.23 -22.54
N ARG A 525 22.30 24.94 -23.49
CA ARG A 525 22.26 25.62 -24.79
C ARG A 525 21.91 27.11 -24.67
N ALA A 526 20.94 27.45 -23.82
CA ALA A 526 20.57 28.85 -23.57
C ALA A 526 21.72 29.63 -22.90
N SER A 527 22.48 28.99 -22.01
CA SER A 527 23.63 29.58 -21.32
C SER A 527 24.87 29.74 -22.20
N ALA A 528 24.97 29.00 -23.30
CA ALA A 528 26.11 29.06 -24.23
C ALA A 528 25.99 30.19 -25.28
N GLY A 529 24.83 30.86 -25.38
CA GLY A 529 24.57 31.89 -26.41
C GLY A 529 24.55 31.33 -27.84
N PRO A 530 24.02 32.08 -28.84
CA PRO A 530 24.14 31.67 -30.23
C PRO A 530 25.61 31.78 -30.64
N VAL A 531 26.21 30.66 -31.03
CA VAL A 531 27.47 30.66 -31.77
C VAL A 531 27.17 31.37 -33.09
N ARG A 532 27.55 32.65 -33.20
CA ARG A 532 27.56 33.34 -34.48
C ARG A 532 28.59 32.64 -35.35
N ALA A 533 28.13 32.09 -36.47
CA ALA A 533 28.94 31.48 -37.51
C ALA A 533 29.85 32.52 -38.18
#